data_AF-A0A2M8KDL2-F1
#
_entry.id   AF-A0A2M8KDL2-F1
#
_cell.length_a   1.000
_cell.length_b   1.000
_cell.length_c   1.000
_cell.angle_alpha   90.00
_cell.angle_beta   90.00
_cell.angle_gamma   90.00
#
_symmetry.space_group_name_H-M   'P 1'
#
loop_
_entity.id
_entity.type
_entity.pdbx_description
1 polymer ?
#
loop_
_entity_poly.entity_id
_entity_poly.type
_entity_poly.pdbx_seq_one_letter_code
_entity_poly.pdbx_strand_id
1 'polypeptide(L)'
;MEQTLEEFRKDKDEAFKDAAWSPLTDEQKVNFRGLSYFSESPKLVFQSMEIDPEGAGQPVEIPTSAGDTEQYLRAGIIKFSLEGKDYQLHLYHDLDGSEYFLPIKDATSGKETYVEGRYVDVEVENGQIKRLDFNYAYNPYCAYNHNWRCPIAPEENMLPIAIEAGEKNFNG
;
A
#
# COMPACT_ATOMS: atom_id res chain seq x y z
N MET A 1 -21.38 -3.73 -9.36
CA MET A 1 -21.07 -2.30 -9.17
C MET A 1 -19.77 -2.27 -8.42
N GLU A 2 -18.77 -1.58 -8.95
CA GLU A 2 -17.52 -1.30 -8.24
C GLU A 2 -17.87 -0.45 -7.02
N GLN A 3 -17.36 -0.81 -5.85
CA GLN A 3 -17.62 -0.09 -4.60
C GLN A 3 -17.01 1.32 -4.67
N THR A 4 -17.70 2.33 -4.17
CA THR A 4 -17.15 3.69 -4.12
C THR A 4 -16.03 3.80 -3.08
N LEU A 5 -15.13 4.77 -3.23
CA LEU A 5 -14.06 5.01 -2.25
C LEU A 5 -14.62 5.34 -0.86
N GLU A 6 -15.75 6.05 -0.79
CA GLU A 6 -16.43 6.39 0.48
C GLU A 6 -16.97 5.13 1.16
N GLU A 7 -17.65 4.26 0.41
CA GLU A 7 -18.13 2.97 0.93
C GLU A 7 -16.97 2.08 1.38
N PHE A 8 -15.89 2.01 0.60
CA PHE A 8 -14.70 1.24 0.97
C PHE A 8 -14.10 1.71 2.31
N ARG A 9 -13.92 3.02 2.48
CA ARG A 9 -13.39 3.61 3.73
C ARG A 9 -14.31 3.33 4.91
N LYS A 10 -15.61 3.49 4.70
CA LYS A 10 -16.63 3.23 5.73
C LYS A 10 -16.63 1.76 6.16
N ASP A 11 -16.66 0.83 5.20
CA ASP A 11 -16.66 -0.60 5.48
C ASP A 11 -15.38 -1.02 6.21
N LYS A 12 -14.24 -0.46 5.83
CA LYS A 12 -12.97 -0.68 6.53
C LYS A 12 -12.99 -0.18 7.96
N ASP A 13 -13.51 1.03 8.20
CA ASP A 13 -13.64 1.59 9.55
C ASP A 13 -14.58 0.74 10.43
N GLU A 14 -15.73 0.31 9.90
CA GLU A 14 -16.66 -0.58 10.59
C GLU A 14 -16.00 -1.92 10.93
N ALA A 15 -15.26 -2.51 9.97
CA ALA A 15 -14.52 -3.75 10.19
C ALA A 15 -13.40 -3.58 11.23
N PHE A 16 -12.63 -2.49 11.20
CA PHE A 16 -11.58 -2.25 12.19
C PHE A 16 -12.15 -2.09 13.60
N LYS A 17 -13.35 -1.53 13.72
CA LYS A 17 -14.02 -1.40 15.01
C LYS A 17 -14.50 -2.74 15.57
N ASP A 18 -15.18 -3.54 14.75
CA ASP A 18 -15.99 -4.66 15.26
C ASP A 18 -15.51 -6.06 14.82
N ALA A 19 -14.69 -6.17 13.77
CA ALA A 19 -14.28 -7.47 13.26
C ALA A 19 -13.30 -8.19 14.19
N ALA A 20 -13.41 -9.53 14.22
CA ALA A 20 -12.53 -10.40 14.98
C ALA A 20 -11.08 -10.38 14.48
N TRP A 21 -10.88 -10.12 13.19
CA TRP A 21 -9.54 -10.03 12.56
C TRP A 21 -8.90 -8.66 12.68
N SER A 22 -9.61 -7.65 13.22
CA SER A 22 -9.12 -6.28 13.29
C SER A 22 -7.73 -6.21 13.93
N PRO A 23 -6.80 -5.40 13.36
CA PRO A 23 -5.46 -5.25 13.93
C PRO A 23 -5.46 -4.41 15.21
N LEU A 24 -6.54 -3.68 15.51
CA LEU A 24 -6.67 -2.83 16.69
C LEU A 24 -6.76 -3.66 17.98
N THR A 25 -6.09 -3.18 19.03
CA THR A 25 -6.26 -3.73 20.38
C THR A 25 -7.64 -3.39 20.95
N ASP A 26 -8.08 -4.15 21.96
CA ASP A 26 -9.35 -3.87 22.64
C ASP A 26 -9.42 -2.45 23.21
N GLU A 27 -8.29 -1.93 23.71
CA GLU A 27 -8.19 -0.55 24.21
C GLU A 27 -8.37 0.49 23.10
N GLN A 28 -7.72 0.28 21.94
CA GLN A 28 -7.87 1.16 20.78
C GLN A 28 -9.32 1.16 20.28
N LYS A 29 -9.99 0.00 20.23
CA LYS A 29 -11.38 -0.13 19.77
C LYS A 29 -12.38 0.71 20.56
N VAL A 30 -12.15 0.93 21.87
CA VAL A 30 -13.02 1.76 22.72
C VAL A 30 -13.08 3.21 22.23
N ASN A 31 -11.94 3.76 21.85
CA ASN A 31 -11.82 5.17 21.43
C ASN A 31 -11.78 5.35 19.91
N PHE A 32 -11.76 4.26 19.14
CA PHE A 32 -11.74 4.30 17.69
C PHE A 32 -12.98 5.04 17.13
N ARG A 33 -12.72 6.01 16.25
CA ARG A 33 -13.76 6.80 15.56
C ARG A 33 -13.68 6.71 14.04
N GLY A 34 -12.77 5.90 13.52
CA GLY A 34 -12.44 5.81 12.10
C GLY A 34 -10.97 6.12 11.85
N LEU A 35 -10.48 5.65 10.70
CA LEU A 35 -9.15 5.94 10.21
C LEU A 35 -9.08 7.36 9.64
N SER A 36 -7.87 7.90 9.57
CA SER A 36 -7.62 9.20 8.95
C SER A 36 -7.19 9.00 7.51
N TYR A 37 -7.81 9.74 6.59
CA TYR A 37 -7.53 9.67 5.15
C TYR A 37 -7.22 11.05 4.58
N PHE A 38 -6.46 11.08 3.49
CA PHE A 38 -6.44 12.25 2.61
C PHE A 38 -7.75 12.37 1.81
N SER A 39 -8.03 13.59 1.36
CA SER A 39 -9.09 13.84 0.37
C SER A 39 -8.79 13.04 -0.91
N GLU A 40 -9.84 12.63 -1.62
CA GLU A 40 -9.69 11.95 -2.89
C GLU A 40 -8.94 12.83 -3.90
N SER A 41 -7.99 12.22 -4.59
CA SER A 41 -7.12 12.87 -5.57
C SER A 41 -7.23 12.15 -6.92
N PRO A 42 -8.01 12.69 -7.88
CA PRO A 42 -8.13 12.11 -9.22
C PRO A 42 -6.81 12.10 -10.00
N LYS A 43 -5.86 13.01 -9.67
CA LYS A 43 -4.54 13.07 -10.30
C LYS A 43 -3.60 11.92 -9.89
N LEU A 44 -3.99 11.14 -8.88
CA LEU A 44 -3.24 9.99 -8.38
C LEU A 44 -3.92 8.65 -8.74
N VAL A 45 -4.76 8.67 -9.77
CA VAL A 45 -5.39 7.49 -10.35
C VAL A 45 -4.81 7.25 -11.73
N PHE A 46 -4.25 6.07 -11.94
CA PHE A 46 -3.65 5.64 -13.20
C PHE A 46 -4.34 4.37 -13.69
N GLN A 47 -4.54 4.25 -15.00
CA GLN A 47 -5.27 3.14 -15.61
C GLN A 47 -4.44 2.49 -16.71
N SER A 48 -4.66 1.20 -16.93
CA SER A 48 -4.03 0.43 -18.02
C SER A 48 -2.50 0.58 -18.05
N MET A 49 -1.88 0.40 -16.89
CA MET A 49 -0.43 0.53 -16.75
C MET A 49 0.27 -0.73 -17.27
N GLU A 50 1.25 -0.53 -18.14
CA GLU A 50 2.13 -1.61 -18.56
C GLU A 50 3.08 -1.99 -17.42
N ILE A 51 3.32 -3.30 -17.28
CA ILE A 51 4.35 -3.83 -16.39
C ILE A 51 5.58 -4.10 -17.26
N ASP A 52 6.64 -3.33 -17.06
CA ASP A 52 7.93 -3.59 -17.68
C ASP A 52 8.52 -4.87 -17.05
N PRO A 53 8.79 -5.94 -17.82
CA PRO A 53 9.26 -7.20 -17.27
C PRO A 53 10.72 -7.17 -16.80
N GLU A 54 11.36 -6.00 -16.80
CA GLU A 54 12.71 -5.82 -16.26
C GLU A 54 12.81 -6.39 -14.82
N GLY A 55 13.73 -7.34 -14.66
CA GLY A 55 13.97 -8.01 -13.38
C GLY A 55 12.92 -9.03 -12.98
N ALA A 56 11.91 -9.32 -13.81
CA ALA A 56 10.87 -10.28 -13.48
C ALA A 56 11.45 -11.68 -13.12
N GLY A 57 10.90 -12.28 -12.06
CA GLY A 57 11.36 -13.56 -11.50
C GLY A 57 12.63 -13.48 -10.65
N GLN A 58 13.27 -12.31 -10.53
CA GLN A 58 14.40 -12.15 -9.61
C GLN A 58 13.91 -12.19 -8.16
N PRO A 59 14.54 -13.01 -7.29
CA PRO A 59 14.21 -13.01 -5.87
C PRO A 59 14.67 -11.72 -5.20
N VAL A 60 13.87 -11.25 -4.25
CA VAL A 60 14.17 -10.11 -3.39
C VAL A 60 13.85 -10.45 -1.94
N GLU A 61 14.74 -10.06 -1.04
CA GLU A 61 14.50 -10.14 0.40
C GLU A 61 13.99 -8.78 0.87
N ILE A 62 12.75 -8.73 1.35
CA ILE A 62 12.13 -7.53 1.90
C ILE A 62 12.21 -7.59 3.42
N PRO A 63 12.85 -6.62 4.10
CA PRO A 63 12.87 -6.55 5.56
C PRO A 63 11.46 -6.47 6.13
N THR A 64 11.24 -6.99 7.34
CA THR A 64 9.96 -6.87 8.04
C THR A 64 10.08 -6.06 9.32
N SER A 65 8.95 -5.60 9.85
CA SER A 65 8.85 -4.94 11.16
C SER A 65 9.35 -5.80 12.33
N ALA A 66 9.47 -7.13 12.16
CA ALA A 66 9.99 -8.03 13.19
C ALA A 66 11.53 -8.11 13.21
N GLY A 67 12.22 -7.45 12.26
CA GLY A 67 13.67 -7.45 12.16
C GLY A 67 14.28 -8.62 11.38
N ASP A 68 13.44 -9.47 10.78
CA ASP A 68 13.84 -10.50 9.81
C ASP A 68 13.53 -10.05 8.36
N THR A 69 13.65 -10.96 7.40
CA THR A 69 13.31 -10.73 5.99
C THR A 69 12.24 -11.72 5.51
N GLU A 70 11.52 -11.33 4.47
CA GLU A 70 10.58 -12.16 3.73
C GLU A 70 10.94 -12.16 2.25
N GLN A 71 10.83 -13.32 1.61
CA GLN A 71 11.24 -13.47 0.21
C GLN A 71 10.05 -13.26 -0.73
N TYR A 72 10.25 -12.41 -1.73
CA TYR A 72 9.32 -12.17 -2.83
C TYR A 72 10.04 -12.37 -4.17
N LEU A 73 9.27 -12.40 -5.26
CA LEU A 73 9.78 -12.30 -6.62
C LEU A 73 9.39 -10.94 -7.21
N ARG A 74 10.30 -10.32 -7.98
CA ARG A 74 9.94 -9.14 -8.79
C ARG A 74 8.97 -9.56 -9.88
N ALA A 75 7.85 -8.86 -9.98
CA ALA A 75 6.92 -8.97 -11.10
C ALA A 75 7.35 -8.10 -12.30
N GLY A 76 7.96 -6.95 -12.01
CA GLY A 76 8.39 -5.98 -13.01
C GLY A 76 8.40 -4.56 -12.45
N ILE A 77 8.40 -3.57 -13.34
CA ILE A 77 8.44 -2.14 -13.02
C ILE A 77 7.20 -1.45 -13.61
N ILE A 78 6.52 -0.66 -12.78
CA ILE A 78 5.41 0.20 -13.16
C ILE A 78 5.98 1.60 -13.35
N LYS A 79 5.76 2.22 -14.52
CA LYS A 79 6.23 3.58 -14.83
C LYS A 79 5.03 4.51 -14.98
N PHE A 80 5.01 5.63 -14.28
CA PHE A 80 3.91 6.61 -14.34
C PHE A 80 4.44 8.04 -14.34
N SER A 81 3.68 8.97 -14.92
CA SER A 81 4.03 10.39 -14.95
C SER A 81 3.10 11.19 -14.05
N LEU A 82 3.65 12.01 -13.17
CA LEU A 82 2.90 12.95 -12.34
C LEU A 82 3.49 14.35 -12.48
N GLU A 83 2.65 15.32 -12.81
CA GLU A 83 3.05 16.73 -12.96
C GLU A 83 4.23 16.92 -13.95
N GLY A 84 4.25 16.13 -15.02
CA GLY A 84 5.26 16.20 -16.09
C GLY A 84 6.61 15.57 -15.73
N LYS A 85 6.68 14.80 -14.63
CA LYS A 85 7.87 14.03 -14.24
C LYS A 85 7.54 12.55 -14.19
N ASP A 86 8.49 11.73 -14.60
CA ASP A 86 8.35 10.27 -14.62
C ASP A 86 8.87 9.67 -13.33
N TYR A 87 8.13 8.69 -12.83
CA TYR A 87 8.42 7.92 -11.63
C TYR A 87 8.23 6.44 -11.92
N GLN A 88 8.83 5.61 -11.08
CA GLN A 88 8.69 4.16 -11.19
C GLN A 88 8.53 3.52 -9.82
N LEU A 89 7.88 2.37 -9.80
CA LEU A 89 7.75 1.49 -8.65
C LEU A 89 7.99 0.05 -9.10
N HIS A 90 8.70 -0.73 -8.29
CA HIS A 90 8.81 -2.17 -8.46
C HIS A 90 7.55 -2.84 -7.93
N LEU A 91 6.98 -3.71 -8.77
CA LEU A 91 5.90 -4.60 -8.39
C LEU A 91 6.51 -5.95 -7.98
N TYR A 92 6.00 -6.52 -6.91
CA TYR A 92 6.41 -7.83 -6.43
C TYR A 92 5.23 -8.80 -6.45
N HIS A 93 5.52 -10.09 -6.32
CA HIS A 93 4.54 -11.11 -6.00
C HIS A 93 5.16 -12.16 -5.07
N ASP A 94 4.32 -12.94 -4.41
CA ASP A 94 4.72 -14.11 -3.62
C ASP A 94 5.44 -15.18 -4.46
N LEU A 95 6.04 -16.18 -3.83
CA LEU A 95 6.86 -17.16 -4.56
C LEU A 95 6.09 -18.04 -5.54
N ASP A 96 4.77 -18.20 -5.36
CA ASP A 96 3.91 -18.99 -6.24
C ASP A 96 3.17 -18.13 -7.30
N GLY A 97 3.25 -16.80 -7.21
CA GLY A 97 2.66 -15.85 -8.15
C GLY A 97 1.15 -15.67 -7.97
N SER A 98 0.61 -16.01 -6.80
CA SER A 98 -0.81 -15.91 -6.49
C SER A 98 -1.24 -14.49 -6.12
N GLU A 99 -0.36 -13.70 -5.49
CA GLU A 99 -0.70 -12.37 -4.99
C GLU A 99 0.38 -11.33 -5.34
N TYR A 100 -0.08 -10.20 -5.90
CA TYR A 100 0.77 -9.05 -6.18
C TYR A 100 0.91 -8.15 -4.96
N PHE A 101 2.11 -7.61 -4.79
CA PHE A 101 2.46 -6.76 -3.67
C PHE A 101 3.14 -5.48 -4.16
N LEU A 102 2.50 -4.33 -3.91
CA LEU A 102 3.03 -3.01 -4.24
C LEU A 102 3.19 -2.15 -2.98
N PRO A 103 4.33 -2.29 -2.26
CA PRO A 103 4.64 -1.42 -1.15
C PRO A 103 5.22 -0.09 -1.63
N ILE A 104 4.85 1.01 -1.00
CA ILE A 104 5.31 2.35 -1.36
C ILE A 104 5.79 3.12 -0.14
N LYS A 105 6.83 3.93 -0.33
CA LYS A 105 7.15 5.07 0.54
C LYS A 105 7.17 6.33 -0.30
N ASP A 106 6.92 7.45 0.35
CA ASP A 106 6.87 8.73 -0.33
C ASP A 106 7.27 9.86 0.63
N ALA A 107 7.30 11.11 0.15
CA ALA A 107 7.76 12.25 0.96
C ALA A 107 6.87 12.56 2.18
N THR A 108 5.68 11.96 2.27
CA THR A 108 4.78 12.01 3.43
C THR A 108 5.13 10.97 4.52
N SER A 109 5.90 9.93 4.19
CA SER A 109 6.23 8.84 5.12
C SER A 109 7.01 9.35 6.33
N GLY A 110 6.55 8.97 7.53
CA GLY A 110 7.11 9.42 8.81
C GLY A 110 6.68 10.84 9.23
N LYS A 111 5.85 11.52 8.45
CA LYS A 111 5.29 12.85 8.77
C LYS A 111 3.78 12.80 8.86
N GLU A 112 3.13 12.34 7.78
CA GLU A 112 1.68 12.26 7.65
C GLU A 112 1.19 10.83 7.41
N THR A 113 2.05 9.95 6.93
CA THR A 113 1.77 8.54 6.65
C THR A 113 2.79 7.63 7.33
N TYR A 114 2.47 6.34 7.43
CA TYR A 114 3.26 5.40 8.22
C TYR A 114 4.72 5.33 7.76
N VAL A 115 5.64 5.30 8.73
CA VAL A 115 7.09 5.49 8.48
C VAL A 115 7.74 4.36 7.69
N GLU A 116 7.21 3.14 7.79
CA GLU A 116 7.72 1.97 7.08
C GLU A 116 7.09 1.78 5.69
N GLY A 117 6.09 2.62 5.34
CA GLY A 117 5.41 2.61 4.06
C GLY A 117 3.94 2.21 4.13
N ARG A 118 3.31 2.22 2.97
CA ARG A 118 1.91 1.83 2.75
C ARG A 118 1.84 0.82 1.62
N TYR A 119 0.74 0.11 1.49
CA TYR A 119 0.51 -0.82 0.40
C TYR A 119 -0.59 -0.31 -0.52
N VAL A 120 -0.51 -0.70 -1.79
CA VAL A 120 -1.56 -0.46 -2.77
C VAL A 120 -1.88 -1.79 -3.43
N ASP A 121 -3.14 -2.21 -3.35
CA ASP A 121 -3.56 -3.42 -4.06
C ASP A 121 -3.70 -3.10 -5.55
N VAL A 122 -3.22 -4.01 -6.40
CA VAL A 122 -3.29 -3.86 -7.86
C VAL A 122 -3.94 -5.07 -8.50
N GLU A 123 -4.90 -4.82 -9.38
CA GLU A 123 -5.51 -5.86 -10.21
C GLU A 123 -4.71 -5.97 -11.52
N VAL A 124 -4.02 -7.10 -11.70
CA VAL A 124 -3.27 -7.40 -12.92
C VAL A 124 -4.09 -8.32 -13.81
N GLU A 125 -4.43 -7.85 -15.00
CA GLU A 125 -5.12 -8.62 -16.03
C GLU A 125 -4.28 -8.60 -17.31
N ASN A 126 -4.06 -9.78 -17.91
CA ASN A 126 -3.29 -9.93 -19.16
C ASN A 126 -1.91 -9.25 -19.14
N GLY A 127 -1.24 -9.24 -17.98
CA GLY A 127 0.09 -8.63 -17.81
C GLY A 127 0.09 -7.10 -17.69
N GLN A 128 -1.07 -6.49 -17.45
CA GLN A 128 -1.21 -5.05 -17.24
C GLN A 128 -1.95 -4.77 -15.94
N ILE A 129 -1.58 -3.70 -15.23
CA ILE A 129 -2.37 -3.22 -14.09
C ILE A 129 -3.54 -2.42 -14.65
N LYS A 130 -4.74 -2.91 -14.38
CA LYS A 130 -5.97 -2.27 -14.84
C LYS A 130 -6.16 -0.89 -14.21
N ARG A 131 -5.87 -0.78 -12.90
CA ARG A 131 -5.97 0.45 -12.13
C ARG A 131 -4.93 0.47 -11.01
N LEU A 132 -4.15 1.54 -10.96
CA LEU A 132 -3.29 1.90 -9.84
C LEU A 132 -3.89 3.16 -9.21
N ASP A 133 -4.45 3.01 -8.01
CA ASP A 133 -5.16 4.10 -7.33
C ASP A 133 -4.62 4.33 -5.92
N PHE A 134 -3.82 5.37 -5.77
CA PHE A 134 -3.24 5.71 -4.46
C PHE A 134 -4.28 6.18 -3.44
N ASN A 135 -5.53 6.47 -3.83
CA ASN A 135 -6.59 6.78 -2.88
C ASN A 135 -7.00 5.58 -2.01
N TYR A 136 -6.66 4.37 -2.46
CA TYR A 136 -6.84 3.12 -1.74
C TYR A 136 -5.56 2.67 -1.01
N ALA A 137 -4.48 3.46 -1.05
CA ALA A 137 -3.26 3.13 -0.32
C ALA A 137 -3.55 3.02 1.18
N TYR A 138 -3.11 1.93 1.80
CA TYR A 138 -3.42 1.62 3.20
C TYR A 138 -2.18 1.31 4.02
N ASN A 139 -2.28 1.53 5.33
CA ASN A 139 -1.21 1.18 6.25
C ASN A 139 -1.21 -0.33 6.53
N PRO A 140 -0.02 -0.95 6.64
CA PRO A 140 0.10 -2.32 7.12
C PRO A 140 -0.40 -2.48 8.56
N TYR A 141 -0.74 -3.70 8.97
CA TYR A 141 -1.23 -3.98 10.32
C TYR A 141 -0.26 -3.56 11.44
N CYS A 142 1.05 -3.60 11.20
CA CYS A 142 2.06 -3.13 12.15
C CYS A 142 1.94 -1.64 12.50
N ALA A 143 1.33 -0.83 11.62
CA ALA A 143 1.06 0.58 11.88
C ALA A 143 0.02 0.80 12.99
N TYR A 144 -0.83 -0.20 13.23
CA TYR A 144 -1.88 -0.17 14.24
C TYR A 144 -1.45 -0.89 15.53
N ASN A 145 -0.70 -1.98 15.37
CA ASN A 145 -0.30 -2.87 16.46
C ASN A 145 1.04 -3.55 16.14
N HIS A 146 2.06 -3.29 16.95
CA HIS A 146 3.42 -3.77 16.74
C HIS A 146 3.60 -5.29 16.89
N ASN A 147 2.57 -6.03 17.30
CA ASN A 147 2.61 -7.49 17.35
C ASN A 147 2.54 -8.14 15.96
N TRP A 148 2.24 -7.37 14.91
CA TRP A 148 2.20 -7.86 13.54
C TRP A 148 3.57 -7.75 12.86
N ARG A 149 3.91 -8.80 12.11
CA ARG A 149 5.05 -8.85 11.20
C ARG A 149 4.59 -8.39 9.82
N CYS A 150 5.11 -7.27 9.34
CA CYS A 150 4.73 -6.70 8.04
C CYS A 150 5.97 -6.34 7.21
N PRO A 151 5.97 -6.62 5.90
CA PRO A 151 7.04 -6.18 5.01
C PRO A 151 7.21 -4.65 4.99
N ILE A 152 8.45 -4.20 5.02
CA ILE A 152 8.80 -2.78 4.94
C ILE A 152 8.99 -2.43 3.47
N ALA A 153 8.42 -1.31 3.04
CA ALA A 153 8.57 -0.87 1.66
C ALA A 153 10.05 -0.65 1.29
N PRO A 154 10.57 -1.34 0.26
CA PRO A 154 11.99 -1.25 -0.13
C PRO A 154 12.40 0.16 -0.55
N GLU A 155 13.71 0.46 -0.46
CA GLU A 155 14.26 1.76 -0.88
C GLU A 155 13.97 2.08 -2.35
N GLU A 156 13.94 1.06 -3.21
CA GLU A 156 13.62 1.20 -4.64
C GLU A 156 12.19 1.70 -4.88
N ASN A 157 11.28 1.53 -3.89
CA ASN A 157 9.91 2.02 -3.91
C ASN A 157 9.72 3.30 -3.07
N MET A 158 10.80 4.04 -2.80
CA MET A 158 10.75 5.36 -2.21
C MET A 158 10.58 6.44 -3.30
N LEU A 159 9.38 7.02 -3.36
CA LEU A 159 9.08 8.14 -4.23
C LEU A 159 9.59 9.46 -3.60
N PRO A 160 10.30 10.33 -4.35
CA PRO A 160 10.81 11.60 -3.83
C PRO A 160 9.73 12.70 -3.76
N ILE A 161 8.46 12.35 -3.96
CA ILE A 161 7.30 13.25 -4.00
C ILE A 161 6.28 12.88 -2.94
N ALA A 162 5.39 13.80 -2.60
CA ALA A 162 4.30 13.52 -1.67
C ALA A 162 3.14 12.82 -2.40
N ILE A 163 2.71 11.67 -1.88
CA ILE A 163 1.49 10.98 -2.32
C ILE A 163 0.39 11.23 -1.28
N GLU A 164 -0.25 12.40 -1.41
CA GLU A 164 -1.33 12.88 -0.54
C GLU A 164 -2.70 12.23 -0.90
N ALA A 165 -2.72 10.90 -0.93
CA ALA A 165 -3.91 10.07 -1.15
C ALA A 165 -3.84 8.84 -0.24
N GLY A 166 -4.99 8.24 0.08
CA GLY A 166 -5.05 7.05 0.93
C GLY A 166 -4.98 7.35 2.43
N GLU A 167 -4.56 6.35 3.22
CA GLU A 167 -4.48 6.41 4.68
C GLU A 167 -3.35 7.32 5.17
N LYS A 168 -3.65 8.04 6.25
CA LYS A 168 -2.70 8.83 7.06
C LYS A 168 -2.25 8.02 8.28
N ASN A 169 -1.36 8.60 9.07
CA ASN A 169 -0.92 8.05 10.35
C ASN A 169 -2.11 7.72 11.26
N PHE A 170 -2.05 6.53 11.85
CA PHE A 170 -2.93 6.15 12.93
C PHE A 170 -2.35 6.64 14.26
N ASN A 171 -3.12 7.45 15.00
CA ASN A 171 -2.65 8.10 16.22
C ASN A 171 -3.14 7.46 17.52
N GLY A 172 -3.83 6.31 17.46
CA GLY A 172 -4.28 5.56 18.64
C GLY A 172 -5.46 6.18 19.37
#